data_AF-A0AA90NLP1-F1
#
_entry.id   AF-A0AA90NLP1-F1
#
_cell.length_a   1.000
_cell.length_b   1.000
_cell.length_c   1.000
_cell.angle_alpha   90.00
_cell.angle_beta   90.00
_cell.angle_gamma   90.00
#
_symmetry.space_group_name_H-M   'P 1'
#
loop_
_entity.id
_entity.type
_entity.pdbx_description
1 polymer ?
#
loop_
_entity_poly.entity_id
_entity_poly.type
_entity_poly.pdbx_seq_one_letter_code
_entity_poly.pdbx_strand_id
1 'polypeptide(L)' 'MGTIVERVTKYTVSAQMNSKSTADVTKATPSLLNPFKDIVHTITADNGKEFSYHEKISQALSAEVYFAHPCSSWE' A
#
# COMPACT_ATOMS: atom_id res chain seq x y z
N MET A 1 1.59 2.27 12.70
CA MET A 1 2.35 3.00 11.66
C MET A 1 2.43 2.11 10.43
N GLY A 2 2.07 2.63 9.26
CA GLY A 2 2.23 1.95 7.98
C GLY A 2 3.32 2.64 7.17
N THR A 3 4.12 1.85 6.45
CA THR A 3 5.28 2.32 5.69
C THR A 3 5.17 1.77 4.27
N ILE A 4 5.46 2.62 3.29
CA ILE A 4 5.50 2.28 1.87
C ILE A 4 6.87 2.66 1.35
N VAL A 5 7.51 1.73 0.65
CA VAL A 5 8.86 1.89 0.13
C VAL A 5 8.82 1.70 -1.38
N GLU A 6 9.29 2.70 -2.11
CA GLU A 6 9.53 2.58 -3.55
C GLU A 6 10.74 1.67 -3.78
N ARG A 7 10.60 0.66 -4.64
CA ARG A 7 11.55 -0.46 -4.74
C ARG A 7 12.91 -0.08 -5.31
N VAL A 8 13.00 0.91 -6.21
CA VAL A 8 14.21 1.27 -6.95
C VAL A 8 15.05 2.29 -6.17
N THR A 9 14.47 3.45 -5.89
CA THR A 9 15.11 4.59 -5.21
C THR A 9 15.16 4.43 -3.70
N LYS A 10 14.41 3.47 -3.14
CA LYS A 10 14.20 3.28 -1.69
C LYS A 10 13.53 4.47 -1.02
N TYR A 11 12.90 5.36 -1.80
CA TYR A 11 12.12 6.45 -1.25
C TYR A 11 11.01 5.90 -0.36
N THR A 12 10.95 6.38 0.87
CA THR A 12 10.09 5.81 1.91
C THR A 12 9.14 6.87 2.43
N VAL A 13 7.86 6.52 2.47
CA VAL A 13 6.82 7.33 3.10
C VAL A 13 6.15 6.51 4.19
N SER A 14 5.85 7.15 5.32
CA SER A 14 5.21 6.48 6.45
C SER A 14 4.14 7.36 7.06
N ALA A 15 3.04 6.76 7.47
CA ALA A 15 1.96 7.42 8.18
C ALA A 15 1.65 6.70 9.49
N GLN A 16 1.45 7.47 10.55
CA GLN A 16 0.89 6.94 11.79
C GLN A 16 -0.61 6.72 11.59
N MET A 17 -1.04 5.48 11.78
CA MET A 17 -2.44 5.07 11.71
C MET A 17 -2.90 4.70 13.12
N ASN A 18 -4.15 5.00 13.45
CA ASN A 18 -4.74 4.73 14.76
C ASN A 18 -4.91 3.22 14.99
N SER A 19 -5.14 2.45 13.93
CA SER A 19 -5.25 0.99 13.98
C SER A 19 -4.69 0.33 12.71
N LYS A 20 -4.49 -0.98 12.76
CA LYS A 20 -4.24 -1.83 11.57
C LYS A 20 -5.55 -2.33 10.96
N SER A 21 -6.67 -1.64 11.17
CA SER A 21 -7.93 -2.06 10.57
C SER A 21 -7.89 -1.89 9.05
N THR A 22 -8.62 -2.75 8.34
CA THR A 22 -8.76 -2.65 6.88
C THR A 22 -9.26 -1.27 6.45
N ALA A 23 -10.17 -0.66 7.24
CA ALA A 23 -10.69 0.67 6.97
C ALA A 23 -9.62 1.76 7.07
N ASP A 24 -8.81 1.74 8.13
CA ASP A 24 -7.74 2.73 8.33
C ASP A 24 -6.68 2.61 7.23
N VAL A 25 -6.24 1.40 6.89
CA VAL A 25 -5.25 1.18 5.82
C VAL A 25 -5.79 1.63 4.46
N THR A 26 -7.04 1.31 4.16
CA THR A 26 -7.69 1.71 2.88
C THR A 26 -7.83 3.22 2.74
N LYS A 27 -8.00 3.94 3.85
CA LYS A 27 -8.09 5.41 3.84
C LYS A 27 -6.72 6.07 3.79
N ALA A 28 -5.78 5.56 4.58
CA ALA A 28 -4.48 6.18 4.77
C ALA A 28 -3.55 5.96 3.57
N THR A 29 -3.58 4.77 2.94
CA THR A 29 -2.68 4.45 1.81
C THR A 29 -2.88 5.39 0.60
N PRO A 30 -4.11 5.61 0.08
CA PRO A 30 -4.30 6.56 -1.00
C PRO A 30 -3.98 7.99 -0.59
N SER A 31 -4.30 8.37 0.65
CA SER A 31 -4.01 9.72 1.17
C SER A 31 -2.50 9.99 1.22
N LEU A 32 -1.70 8.98 1.57
CA LEU A 32 -0.24 9.06 1.63
C LEU A 32 0.40 9.10 0.23
N LEU A 33 -0.18 8.35 -0.73
CA LEU A 33 0.36 8.22 -2.09
C LEU A 33 -0.24 9.20 -3.10
N ASN A 34 -1.29 9.95 -2.75
CA ASN A 34 -1.93 10.91 -3.66
C ASN A 34 -0.94 11.92 -4.30
N PRO A 35 0.07 12.46 -3.59
CA PRO A 35 1.07 13.34 -4.20
C PRO A 35 1.94 12.67 -5.28
N PHE A 36 1.96 11.33 -5.30
CA PHE A 36 2.76 10.50 -6.19
C PHE A 36 1.88 9.67 -7.14
N LYS A 37 0.58 9.95 -7.22
CA LYS A 37 -0.38 9.11 -7.96
C LYS A 37 0.05 8.88 -9.41
N ASP A 38 0.60 9.87 -10.08
CA ASP A 38 1.01 9.77 -11.50
C ASP A 38 2.23 8.87 -11.73
N ILE A 39 3.03 8.61 -10.68
CA ILE A 39 4.24 7.77 -10.74
C ILE A 39 4.07 6.42 -10.05
N VAL A 40 2.97 6.21 -9.30
CA VAL A 40 2.65 4.93 -8.67
C VAL A 40 1.80 4.11 -9.64
N HIS A 41 2.43 3.13 -10.29
CA HIS A 41 1.74 2.24 -11.23
C HIS A 41 1.25 0.95 -10.60
N THR A 42 2.03 0.40 -9.67
CA THR A 42 1.73 -0.86 -9.00
C THR A 42 2.11 -0.79 -7.53
N ILE A 43 1.40 -1.54 -6.70
CA ILE A 43 1.64 -1.67 -5.27
C ILE A 43 1.70 -3.15 -4.95
N THR A 44 2.74 -3.60 -4.25
CA THR A 44 2.78 -4.96 -3.70
C THR A 44 2.56 -4.90 -2.20
N ALA A 45 1.53 -5.58 -1.72
CA ALA A 45 1.22 -5.72 -0.30
C ALA A 45 1.49 -7.16 0.17
N ASP A 46 1.72 -7.34 1.47
CA ASP A 46 1.66 -8.66 2.08
C ASP A 46 0.20 -9.18 2.15
N ASN A 47 0.03 -10.48 2.41
CA ASN A 47 -1.30 -11.10 2.54
C ASN A 47 -2.03 -10.74 3.86
N GLY A 48 -1.69 -9.61 4.47
CA GLY A 48 -2.32 -9.08 5.67
C GLY A 48 -3.79 -8.76 5.45
N LYS A 49 -4.61 -9.08 6.45
CA LYS A 49 -6.07 -8.85 6.40
C LYS A 49 -6.41 -7.35 6.32
N GLU A 50 -5.49 -6.49 6.73
CA GLU A 50 -5.60 -5.04 6.57
C GLU A 50 -5.71 -4.59 5.10
N PHE A 51 -5.33 -5.43 4.13
CA PHE A 51 -5.44 -5.13 2.70
C PHE A 51 -6.66 -5.77 2.02
N SER A 52 -7.62 -6.31 2.79
CA SER A 52 -8.83 -6.95 2.22
C SER A 52 -9.67 -6.04 1.31
N TYR A 53 -9.49 -4.71 1.37
CA TYR A 53 -10.15 -3.72 0.51
C TYR A 53 -9.20 -3.11 -0.53
N HIS A 54 -8.19 -3.86 -0.98
CA HIS A 54 -7.20 -3.42 -1.97
C HIS A 54 -7.81 -2.87 -3.27
N GLU A 55 -9.00 -3.34 -3.68
CA GLU A 55 -9.70 -2.82 -4.86
C GLU A 55 -9.99 -1.31 -4.74
N LYS A 56 -10.34 -0.83 -3.53
CA LYS A 56 -10.57 0.60 -3.29
C LYS A 56 -9.28 1.41 -3.39
N ILE A 57 -8.17 0.83 -2.92
CA ILE A 57 -6.84 1.44 -3.03
C ILE A 57 -6.45 1.55 -4.51
N SER A 58 -6.65 0.46 -5.26
CA SER A 58 -6.38 0.40 -6.70
C SER A 58 -7.17 1.45 -7.48
N GLN A 59 -8.46 1.59 -7.20
CA GLN A 59 -9.31 2.60 -7.84
C GLN A 59 -8.88 4.03 -7.49
N ALA A 60 -8.59 4.32 -6.22
CA ALA A 60 -8.21 5.65 -5.77
C ALA A 60 -6.88 6.12 -6.40
N LEU A 61 -5.91 5.21 -6.49
CA LEU A 61 -4.58 5.50 -7.03
C LEU A 61 -4.44 5.22 -8.52
N SER A 62 -5.44 4.59 -9.15
CA SER A 62 -5.34 4.13 -10.55
C SER A 62 -4.10 3.26 -10.76
N ALA A 63 -3.81 2.42 -9.76
CA ALA A 63 -2.62 1.57 -9.67
C ALA A 63 -3.03 0.11 -9.40
N GLU A 64 -2.33 -0.86 -9.97
CA GLU A 64 -2.62 -2.28 -9.71
C GLU A 64 -2.06 -2.71 -8.35
N VAL A 65 -2.83 -3.51 -7.61
CA VAL A 65 -2.38 -4.05 -6.31
C VAL A 65 -2.14 -5.55 -6.44
N TYR A 66 -0.91 -5.97 -6.14
CA TYR A 66 -0.48 -7.36 -6.09
C TYR A 66 -0.20 -7.79 -4.66
N PHE A 67 -0.27 -9.09 -4.41
CA PHE A 67 0.03 -9.68 -3.11
C PHE A 67 1.28 -10.55 -3.20
N ALA A 68 2.15 -10.46 -2.21
CA ALA A 68 3.33 -11.31 -2.11
C ALA A 68 2.92 -12.79 -2.04
N HIS A 69 3.74 -13.69 -2.57
CA HIS A 69 3.49 -15.11 -2.43
C HIS A 69 3.56 -15.54 -0.96
N PRO A 70 2.69 -16.47 -0.51
CA PRO A 70 2.78 -16.99 0.84
C PRO A 70 4.16 -17.64 1.07
N CYS A 71 4.84 -17.22 2.14
CA CYS A 71 6.19 -17.68 2.54
C CYS A 71 7.38 -17.18 1.70
N SER A 72 7.31 -16.02 1.04
CA SER A 72 8.50 -15.33 0.48
C SER A 72 8.88 -14.11 1.32
N SER A 73 9.69 -14.29 2.37
CA SER A 73 10.23 -13.17 3.19
C SER A 73 11.37 -12.39 2.52
N TRP A 74 11.72 -12.73 1.27
CA TRP A 74 12.84 -12.17 0.50
C TRP A 74 12.45 -11.49 -0.83
N GLU A 75 11.15 -11.37 -1.13
CA GLU A 75 10.63 -10.59 -2.29
C GLU A 75 10.33 -9.13 -1.94
#